data_AF-B9BJW5-F1
#
_entry.id   AF-B9BJW5-F1
#
_cell.length_a   1.000
_cell.length_b   1.000
_cell.length_c   1.000
_cell.angle_alpha   90.00
_cell.angle_beta   90.00
_cell.angle_gamma   90.00
#
_symmetry.space_group_name_H-M   'P 1'
#
loop_
_entity.id
_entity.type
_entity.pdbx_description
1 polymer ?
#
loop_
_entity_poly.entity_id
_entity_poly.type
_entity_poly.pdbx_seq_one_letter_code
_entity_poly.pdbx_strand_id
1 'polypeptide(L)' 'MGALSRLLDLSDNDLMDLLLARKEPEGDLDSPEVHRLLEMLRNV' A
#
# COMPACT_ATOMS: atom_id res chain seq x y z
N MET A 1 8.53 7.72 10.01
CA MET A 1 7.45 7.88 9.02
C MET A 1 6.58 6.63 9.09
N GLY A 2 5.26 6.75 9.28
CA GLY A 2 4.35 5.58 9.41
C GLY A 2 4.07 4.89 8.08
N ALA A 3 3.49 3.68 8.11
CA ALA A 3 3.12 2.91 6.90
C ALA A 3 2.17 3.68 5.95
N LEU A 4 1.20 4.42 6.50
CA LEU A 4 0.30 5.27 5.71
C LEU A 4 1.05 6.38 4.97
N SER A 5 2.04 7.00 5.62
CA SER A 5 2.84 8.06 4.98
C SER A 5 3.63 7.54 3.79
N ARG A 6 4.07 6.27 3.82
CA ARG A 6 4.76 5.63 2.69
C ARG A 6 3.81 5.36 1.52
N LEU A 7 2.58 4.93 1.80
CA LEU A 7 1.56 4.75 0.77
C LEU A 7 1.14 6.07 0.13
N LEU A 8 1.04 7.15 0.92
CA LEU A 8 0.69 8.49 0.42
C LEU A 8 1.83 9.18 -0.33
N ASP A 9 3.06 8.66 -0.26
CA ASP A 9 4.21 9.14 -1.03
C ASP A 9 4.25 8.54 -2.44
N LEU A 10 3.41 7.54 -2.72
CA LEU A 10 3.30 6.91 -4.04
C LEU A 10 2.51 7.80 -5.01
N SER A 11 2.75 7.59 -6.30
CA SER A 11 1.88 8.14 -7.33
C SER A 11 0.47 7.54 -7.19
N ASP A 12 -0.57 8.30 -7.57
CA ASP A 12 -1.95 7.82 -7.53
C ASP A 12 -2.14 6.50 -8.28
N ASN A 13 -1.42 6.32 -9.39
CA ASN A 13 -1.48 5.10 -10.19
C ASN A 13 -0.91 3.89 -9.44
N ASP A 14 0.24 4.05 -8.78
CA ASP A 14 0.87 2.96 -8.01
C ASP A 14 0.06 2.62 -6.76
N LEU A 15 -0.46 3.64 -6.07
CA LEU A 15 -1.36 3.43 -4.96
C LEU A 15 -2.63 2.70 -5.41
N MET A 16 -3.23 3.11 -6.53
CA MET A 16 -4.41 2.45 -7.08
C MET A 16 -4.13 1.01 -7.52
N ASP A 17 -2.97 0.72 -8.10
CA ASP A 17 -2.58 -0.64 -8.45
C ASP A 17 -2.44 -1.53 -7.20
N LEU A 18 -1.89 -1.00 -6.10
CA LEU A 18 -1.82 -1.70 -4.82
C LEU A 18 -3.21 -1.90 -4.20
N LEU A 19 -4.08 -0.89 -4.24
CA LEU A 19 -5.45 -0.98 -3.71
C LEU A 19 -6.31 -1.95 -4.53
N LEU A 20 -6.12 -2.03 -5.84
CA LEU A 20 -6.83 -2.96 -6.71
C LEU A 20 -6.20 -4.36 -6.76
N ALA A 21 -5.17 -4.63 -5.94
CA ALA A 21 -4.41 -5.87 -5.93
C ALA A 21 -3.88 -6.28 -7.32
N ARG A 22 -3.55 -5.29 -8.16
CA ARG A 22 -2.88 -5.50 -9.46
C ARG A 22 -1.37 -5.63 -9.30
N LYS A 23 -0.83 -5.08 -8.20
CA LYS A 23 0.54 -5.20 -7.76
C LYS A 23 0.56 -5.56 -6.27
N GLU A 24 1.62 -6.22 -5.84
CA GLU A 24 1.93 -6.44 -4.42
C GLU A 24 2.94 -5.39 -3.93
N PRO A 25 2.93 -5.05 -2.64
CA PRO A 25 3.94 -4.16 -2.06
C PRO A 25 5.32 -4.84 -2.05
N GLU A 26 6.32 -4.14 -2.57
CA GLU A 26 7.69 -4.64 -2.74
C GLU A 26 8.70 -3.67 -2.12
N GLY A 27 9.92 -4.15 -1.84
CA GLY A 27 11.02 -3.32 -1.33
C GLY A 27 10.68 -2.63 -0.01
N ASP A 28 10.77 -1.31 0.03
CA ASP A 28 10.49 -0.50 1.24
C ASP A 28 9.02 -0.53 1.68
N LEU A 29 8.12 -1.00 0.80
CA LEU A 29 6.71 -1.22 1.10
C LEU A 29 6.43 -2.64 1.61
N ASP A 30 7.33 -3.60 1.40
CA ASP A 30 7.17 -4.98 1.86
C ASP A 30 7.40 -5.09 3.37
N SER A 31 6.43 -4.59 4.12
CA SER A 31 6.44 -4.62 5.57
C SER A 31 5.08 -5.04 6.10
N PRO A 32 5.02 -5.81 7.20
CA PRO A 32 3.75 -6.31 7.75
C PRO A 32 2.72 -5.21 8.03
N GLU A 33 3.18 -4.00 8.37
CA GLU A 33 2.32 -2.84 8.60
C GLU A 33 1.63 -2.34 7.33
N VAL A 34 2.36 -2.32 6.20
CA VAL A 34 1.81 -1.92 4.90
C VAL A 34 0.82 -2.96 4.39
N HIS A 35 1.15 -4.25 4.52
CA HIS A 35 0.25 -5.35 4.17
C HIS A 35 -1.07 -5.27 4.95
N ARG A 36 -1.03 -5.08 6.28
CA ARG A 36 -2.24 -4.89 7.09
C ARG A 36 -3.05 -3.67 6.66
N LEU A 37 -2.38 -2.56 6.36
CA LEU A 37 -3.06 -1.35 5.94
C LEU A 37 -3.73 -1.50 4.57
N LEU A 38 -3.06 -2.16 3.62
CA LEU A 38 -3.64 -2.49 2.31
C LEU A 38 -4.84 -3.43 2.45
N GLU A 39 -4.76 -4.46 3.28
CA GLU A 39 -5.93 -5.31 3.58
C GLU A 39 -7.10 -4.52 4.14
N MET A 40 -6.86 -3.60 5.08
CA MET A 40 -7.91 -2.75 5.63
C MET A 40 -8.55 -1.86 4.56
N LEU A 41 -7.74 -1.23 3.70
CA LEU A 41 -8.20 -0.32 2.64
C LEU A 41 -8.90 -1.06 1.48
N ARG A 42 -8.56 -2.33 1.25
CA ARG A 42 -9.20 -3.18 0.22
C ARG A 42 -10.59 -3.68 0.64
N ASN A 43 -10.88 -3.71 1.95
CA ASN A 43 -12.11 -4.25 2.51
C ASN A 43 -13.17 -3.18 2.83
N VAL A 44 -12.96 -1.94 2.39
CA VAL A 44 -13.91 -0.81 2.54
C VAL A 44 -14.71 -0.62 1.26
#